data_AF-A0A7D5RQI3-F1
#
_entry.id   AF-A0A7D5RQI3-F1
#
_cell.length_a   1.000
_cell.length_b   1.000
_cell.length_c   1.000
_cell.angle_alpha   90.00
_cell.angle_beta   90.00
_cell.angle_gamma   90.00
#
_symmetry.space_group_name_H-M   'P 1'
#
loop_
_entity.id
_entity.type
_entity.pdbx_description
1 polymer ?
#
loop_
_entity_poly.entity_id
_entity_poly.type
_entity_poly.pdbx_seq_one_letter_code
_entity_poly.pdbx_strand_id
1 'polypeptide(L)' 'MVCEGSAAIVLTSDAASGNQWYKDGSPIGGATATTLNITTVPGNSGSYTVISTVSGCASAVSNAVSVTIDALPLVTR' A
#
# COMPACT_ATOMS: atom_id res chain seq x y z
N MET A 1 4.98 11.19 -6.73
CA MET A 1 6.24 10.50 -7.03
C MET A 1 7.16 10.66 -5.83
N VAL A 2 7.83 9.60 -5.41
CA VAL A 2 8.84 9.61 -4.33
C VAL A 2 10.10 8.91 -4.83
N CYS A 3 11.29 9.27 -4.33
CA CYS A 3 12.52 8.59 -4.71
C CYS A 3 12.75 7.35 -3.85
N GLU A 4 13.42 6.35 -4.41
CA GLU A 4 13.86 5.17 -3.69
C GLU A 4 14.68 5.55 -2.43
N GLY A 5 14.46 4.83 -1.33
CA GLY A 5 15.15 5.08 -0.06
C GLY A 5 14.65 6.30 0.73
N SER A 6 13.62 7.01 0.25
CA SER A 6 12.92 8.04 1.03
C SER A 6 12.16 7.43 2.22
N ALA A 7 11.63 8.27 3.12
CA ALA A 7 10.76 7.80 4.19
C ALA A 7 9.59 6.95 3.65
N ALA A 8 9.21 5.91 4.40
CA ALA A 8 8.13 5.00 4.01
C ALA A 8 6.82 5.77 3.79
N ILE A 9 6.08 5.41 2.74
CA ILE A 9 4.73 5.95 2.53
C ILE A 9 3.80 5.23 3.50
N VAL A 10 3.08 6.00 4.31
CA VAL A 10 2.09 5.45 5.24
C VAL A 10 0.71 5.70 4.66
N LEU A 11 0.00 4.63 4.34
CA LEU A 11 -1.42 4.69 4.03
C LEU A 11 -2.22 4.34 5.27
N THR A 12 -3.35 5.01 5.46
CA THR A 12 -4.24 4.79 6.60
C THR A 12 -5.62 4.45 6.09
N SER A 13 -6.21 3.39 6.64
CA SER A 13 -7.61 3.02 6.41
C SER A 13 -8.51 3.75 7.40
N ASP A 14 -9.67 4.20 6.94
CA ASP A 14 -10.71 4.77 7.80
C ASP A 14 -11.42 3.72 8.65
N ALA A 15 -11.32 2.44 8.28
CA ALA A 15 -11.94 1.35 9.03
C ALA A 15 -11.06 0.90 10.19
N ALA A 16 -11.64 0.80 11.39
CA ALA A 16 -10.91 0.47 12.62
C ALA A 16 -10.41 -0.99 12.68
N SER A 17 -11.05 -1.92 11.95
CA SER A 17 -10.67 -3.34 11.95
C SER A 17 -11.10 -4.03 10.65
N GLY A 18 -10.66 -5.28 10.48
CA GLY A 18 -11.01 -6.10 9.31
C GLY A 18 -10.35 -5.65 8.01
N ASN A 19 -9.35 -4.77 8.08
CA ASN A 19 -8.66 -4.28 6.89
C ASN A 19 -7.93 -5.42 6.18
N GLN A 20 -7.91 -5.37 4.86
CA GLN A 20 -7.03 -6.14 4.01
C GLN A 20 -6.55 -5.21 2.91
N TRP A 21 -5.23 -5.00 2.84
CA TRP A 21 -4.63 -4.18 1.79
C TRP A 21 -4.38 -5.00 0.53
N TYR A 22 -4.50 -4.33 -0.61
CA TYR A 22 -4.28 -4.88 -1.94
C TYR A 22 -3.35 -3.94 -2.72
N LYS A 23 -2.47 -4.54 -3.51
CA LYS A 23 -1.60 -3.86 -4.47
C LYS A 23 -1.93 -4.38 -5.87
N ASP A 24 -2.30 -3.48 -6.77
CA ASP A 24 -2.67 -3.79 -8.16
C ASP A 24 -3.74 -4.89 -8.26
N GLY A 25 -4.67 -4.91 -7.30
CA GLY A 25 -5.73 -5.92 -7.19
C GLY A 25 -5.32 -7.23 -6.50
N SER A 26 -4.03 -7.42 -6.18
CA SER A 26 -3.53 -8.60 -5.47
C SER A 26 -3.45 -8.33 -3.95
N PRO A 27 -3.93 -9.23 -3.08
CA PRO A 27 -3.86 -9.03 -1.64
C PRO A 27 -2.41 -9.05 -1.14
N ILE A 28 -2.08 -8.10 -0.28
CA ILE A 28 -0.79 -8.06 0.41
C ILE A 28 -0.89 -8.97 1.64
N GLY A 29 -0.16 -10.09 1.64
CA GLY A 29 -0.20 -11.06 2.72
C GLY A 29 0.13 -10.45 4.08
N GLY A 30 -0.74 -10.65 5.07
CA GLY A 30 -0.56 -10.15 6.44
C GLY A 30 -0.82 -8.66 6.63
N ALA A 31 -1.18 -7.92 5.58
CA ALA A 31 -1.52 -6.51 5.68
C ALA A 31 -2.97 -6.33 6.13
N THR A 32 -3.21 -6.53 7.43
CA THR A 32 -4.53 -6.35 8.05
C THR A 32 -4.60 -5.21 9.07
N ALA A 33 -3.48 -4.52 9.26
CA ALA A 33 -3.41 -3.34 10.10
C ALA A 33 -4.17 -2.15 9.48
N THR A 34 -4.58 -1.21 10.33
CA THR A 34 -5.19 0.06 9.92
C THR A 34 -4.24 0.91 9.08
N THR A 35 -2.93 0.77 9.31
CA THR A 35 -1.89 1.46 8.56
C THR A 35 -1.07 0.49 7.74
N LEU A 36 -0.73 0.87 6.51
CA LEU A 36 0.20 0.17 5.65
C LEU A 36 1.45 1.02 5.43
N ASN A 37 2.59 0.50 5.88
CA ASN A 37 3.90 1.09 5.63
C ASN A 37 4.49 0.51 4.34
N ILE A 38 4.55 1.33 3.29
CA ILE A 38 5.13 0.96 2.00
C ILE A 38 6.57 1.43 1.99
N THR A 39 7.51 0.48 1.92
CA THR A 39 8.92 0.82 1.70
C THR A 39 9.09 1.40 0.31
N THR A 40 9.85 2.49 0.23
CA THR A 40 10.13 3.25 -0.99
C THR A 40 11.16 2.52 -1.84
N VAL A 41 10.78 1.35 -2.36
CA VAL A 41 11.54 0.62 -3.38
C VAL A 41 10.75 0.61 -4.69
N PRO A 42 11.39 0.73 -5.87
CA PRO A 42 10.69 0.84 -7.15
C PRO A 42 9.69 -0.30 -7.41
N GLY A 43 10.02 -1.52 -6.95
CA GLY A 43 9.15 -2.69 -7.03
C GLY A 43 7.85 -2.59 -6.22
N ASN A 44 7.75 -1.65 -5.28
CA ASN A 44 6.53 -1.36 -4.53
C ASN A 44 5.67 -0.28 -5.19
N SER A 45 6.04 0.24 -6.35
CA SER A 45 5.14 1.07 -7.15
C SER A 45 3.90 0.26 -7.54
N GLY A 46 2.74 0.91 -7.52
CA GLY A 46 1.46 0.27 -7.82
C GLY A 46 0.27 1.04 -7.26
N SER A 47 -0.92 0.53 -7.54
CA SER A 47 -2.18 1.05 -7.01
C SER A 47 -2.56 0.31 -5.74
N TYR A 48 -2.65 1.04 -4.63
CA TYR A 48 -3.01 0.48 -3.33
C TYR A 48 -4.48 0.74 -3.02
N THR A 49 -5.17 -0.31 -2.58
CA THR A 49 -6.56 -0.23 -2.11
C THR A 49 -6.69 -1.02 -0.81
N VAL A 50 -7.73 -0.71 -0.03
CA VAL A 50 -8.07 -1.44 1.18
C VAL A 50 -9.53 -1.85 1.13
N ILE A 51 -9.81 -3.05 1.62
CA ILE A 51 -11.17 -3.55 1.85
C ILE A 51 -11.26 -3.92 3.32
N SER A 52 -12.27 -3.39 4.02
CA SER A 52 -12.55 -3.79 5.40
C SER A 52 -13.66 -4.83 5.44
N THR A 53 -13.38 -5.98 6.06
CA THR A 53 -14.34 -7.08 6.28
C THR A 53 -14.59 -7.24 7.77
N VAL A 54 -15.81 -6.92 8.20
CA VAL A 54 -16.22 -7.03 9.61
C VAL A 54 -17.37 -8.01 9.71
N SER A 55 -17.22 -9.03 10.57
CA SER A 55 -18.26 -10.05 10.80
C SER A 55 -18.74 -10.76 9.51
N GLY A 56 -17.84 -10.91 8.52
CA GLY A 56 -18.15 -11.54 7.22
C GLY A 56 -18.75 -10.59 6.17
N CYS A 57 -19.02 -9.33 6.51
CA CYS A 57 -19.46 -8.32 5.56
C CYS A 57 -18.26 -7.52 5.05
N ALA A 58 -17.93 -7.68 3.76
CA ALA A 58 -16.92 -6.86 3.11
C ALA A 58 -17.50 -5.50 2.71
N SER A 59 -16.77 -4.44 3.02
CA SER A 59 -17.04 -3.07 2.57
C SER A 59 -16.71 -2.91 1.08
N ALA A 60 -17.15 -1.79 0.49
CA ALA A 60 -16.68 -1.39 -0.83
C ALA A 60 -15.15 -1.17 -0.82
N VAL A 61 -14.53 -1.34 -1.99
CA VAL A 61 -13.11 -1.05 -2.19
C VAL A 61 -12.87 0.45 -1.97
N SER A 62 -11.81 0.78 -1.24
CA SER A 62 -11.41 2.18 -1.02
C SER A 62 -11.01 2.87 -2.34
N ASN A 63 -10.84 4.19 -2.28
CA ASN A 63 -10.16 4.91 -3.34
C ASN A 63 -8.76 4.33 -3.59
N ALA A 64 -8.44 4.14 -4.86
CA ALA A 64 -7.14 3.66 -5.29
C ALA A 64 -6.08 4.76 -5.12
N VAL A 65 -5.06 4.48 -4.31
CA VAL A 65 -3.92 5.37 -4.12
C VAL A 65 -2.78 4.91 -5.03
N SER A 66 -2.48 5.73 -6.05
CA SER A 66 -1.37 5.45 -6.98
C SER A 66 -0.04 5.86 -6.35
N VAL A 67 0.80 4.87 -6.06
CA VAL A 67 2.14 5.08 -5.51
C VAL A 67 3.16 4.86 -6.62
N THR A 68 3.94 5.90 -6.92
CA THR A 68 5.03 5.85 -7.88
C THR A 68 6.34 6.14 -7.17
N ILE A 69 7.22 5.13 -7.14
CA ILE A 69 8.54 5.20 -6.54
C ILE A 69 9.58 5.15 -7.66
N ASP A 70 10.34 6.23 -7.79
CA ASP A 70 11.40 6.37 -8.79
C ASP A 70 12.69 5.73 -8.29
N ALA A 71 13.34 4.92 -9.13
CA ALA A 71 14.60 4.29 -8.78
C ALA A 71 15.71 5.33 -8.70
N LEU A 72 16.51 5.28 -7.64
CA LEU A 72 17.72 6.09 -7.63
C LEU A 72 18.66 5.57 -8.74
N PRO A 73 19.39 6.46 -9.45
CA PRO A 73 20.36 6.01 -10.43
C PRO A 73 21.39 5.14 -9.71
N LEU A 74 21.53 3.89 -10.17
CA LEU A 74 22.55 3.00 -9.66
C LEU A 74 23.92 3.59 -10.01
N VAL A 75 24.63 4.11 -9.00
CA VAL A 75 26.01 4.58 -9.21
C VAL A 75 26.91 3.35 -9.29
N THR A 76 27.10 2.81 -10.49
CA THR A 76 28.15 1.82 -10.75
C THR A 76 29.51 2.55 -10.78
N ARG A 77 30.39 2.19 -9.85
CA ARG A 77 31.76 2.73 -9.73
C ARG A 77 32.73 2.03 -10.66
#